data_AF-A0A0F8WWJ0-F1
#
_entry.id   AF-A0A0F8WWJ0-F1
#
_cell.length_a   1.000
_cell.length_b   1.000
_cell.length_c   1.000
_cell.angle_alpha   90.00
_cell.angle_beta   90.00
_cell.angle_gamma   90.00
#
_symmetry.space_group_name_H-M   'P 1'
#
loop_
_entity.id
_entity.type
_entity.pdbx_description
1 polymer ?
#
loop_
_entity_poly.entity_id
_entity_poly.type
_entity_poly.pdbx_seq_one_letter_code
_entity_poly.pdbx_strand_id
1 'polypeptide(L)'
;MGTTALSVLQSSLGTLIGDSQGEYSSNYTGAINNASKEISSALFIPLDNMDLITGNILPPFIWATTATLDFYTEPTGTLLKNTDGAYIWNGSSSAKLTASGTDDTIYIDSDAYPRLLDLMDKTIDYKCWAYPVDAAADAFLTIYTVQKDGTAQTLNSTTTTYAGKKCLIELEDQSINDDIEHIAFRMRVNTTLQNVYFDMPRATGMTVREYLLPQDFQDGQLSSVGIQTSGYADDACDDLHPAAWDTVYDWEIVTEGVYKYLRLPAGYSNERRIRLKGYRRLETLSDDSDTASIEGEQVNLLLSYAAYKLFEVESQEIQYT
;
A
#
# COMPACT_ATOMS: atom_id res chain seq x y z
N MET A 1 -30.09 6.28 15.12
CA MET A 1 -29.60 5.15 14.31
C MET A 1 -29.01 5.78 13.06
N GLY A 2 -27.72 5.55 12.79
CA GLY A 2 -27.05 6.16 11.65
C GLY A 2 -27.54 5.54 10.34
N THR A 3 -27.80 6.38 9.34
CA THR A 3 -28.11 5.94 7.98
C THR A 3 -26.88 5.27 7.38
N THR A 4 -26.96 3.99 7.02
CA THR A 4 -25.85 3.24 6.39
C THR A 4 -25.86 3.41 4.88
N ALA A 5 -24.73 3.23 4.21
CA ALA A 5 -24.64 3.36 2.76
C ALA A 5 -25.57 2.38 2.03
N LEU A 6 -25.65 1.13 2.50
CA LEU A 6 -26.59 0.16 1.96
C LEU A 6 -28.06 0.59 2.17
N SER A 7 -28.42 1.10 3.35
CA SER A 7 -29.79 1.59 3.60
C SER A 7 -30.15 2.80 2.72
N VAL A 8 -29.17 3.65 2.39
CA VAL A 8 -29.35 4.75 1.43
C VAL A 8 -29.56 4.18 0.04
N LEU A 9 -28.74 3.22 -0.41
CA LEU A 9 -28.89 2.59 -1.72
C LEU A 9 -30.22 1.83 -1.86
N GLN A 10 -30.63 1.07 -0.84
CA GLN A 10 -31.92 0.39 -0.77
C GLN A 10 -33.08 1.39 -0.82
N SER A 11 -33.01 2.48 -0.05
CA SER A 11 -34.02 3.53 -0.05
C SER A 11 -34.08 4.26 -1.40
N SER A 12 -32.93 4.52 -2.03
CA SER A 12 -32.86 5.14 -3.35
C SER A 12 -33.37 4.21 -4.44
N LEU A 13 -33.09 2.89 -4.35
CA LEU A 13 -33.62 1.88 -5.25
C LEU A 13 -35.14 1.78 -5.14
N GLY A 14 -35.68 1.68 -3.92
CA GLY A 14 -37.13 1.67 -3.67
C GLY A 14 -37.82 2.92 -4.19
N THR A 15 -37.19 4.09 -4.01
CA THR A 15 -37.68 5.35 -4.58
C THR A 15 -37.67 5.33 -6.11
N LEU A 16 -36.58 4.82 -6.71
CA LEU A 16 -36.39 4.76 -8.16
C LEU A 16 -37.44 3.87 -8.84
N ILE A 17 -37.77 2.73 -8.23
CA ILE A 17 -38.76 1.78 -8.78
C ILE A 17 -40.21 2.07 -8.34
N GLY A 18 -40.41 3.08 -7.48
CA GLY A 18 -41.74 3.45 -6.97
C GLY A 18 -42.31 2.47 -5.93
N ASP A 19 -41.47 1.64 -5.30
CA ASP A 19 -41.89 0.70 -4.26
C ASP A 19 -42.06 1.40 -2.92
N SER A 20 -43.14 2.17 -2.83
CA SER A 20 -43.49 2.97 -1.64
C SER A 20 -43.93 2.15 -0.43
N GLN A 21 -44.17 0.84 -0.59
CA GLN A 21 -44.63 -0.07 0.47
C GLN A 21 -43.55 -1.06 0.91
N GLY A 22 -42.40 -1.10 0.22
CA GLY A 22 -41.29 -2.00 0.53
C GLY A 22 -41.59 -3.46 0.17
N GLU A 23 -42.46 -3.70 -0.81
CA GLU A 23 -42.91 -5.02 -1.25
C GLU A 23 -41.72 -5.90 -1.69
N TYR A 24 -40.69 -5.30 -2.29
CA TYR A 24 -39.52 -6.00 -2.83
C TYR A 24 -38.25 -5.81 -1.98
N SER A 25 -38.39 -5.24 -0.78
CA SER A 25 -37.26 -4.81 0.06
C SER A 25 -36.29 -5.94 0.44
N SER A 26 -36.76 -7.19 0.54
CA SER A 26 -35.93 -8.37 0.81
C SER A 26 -34.95 -8.69 -0.34
N ASN A 27 -35.24 -8.24 -1.56
CA ASN A 27 -34.50 -8.59 -2.77
C ASN A 27 -33.53 -7.48 -3.22
N TYR A 28 -33.61 -6.28 -2.62
CA TYR A 28 -32.78 -5.12 -2.98
C TYR A 28 -31.28 -5.39 -2.83
N THR A 29 -30.85 -5.98 -1.72
CA THR A 29 -29.43 -6.27 -1.47
C THR A 29 -28.86 -7.22 -2.52
N GLY A 30 -29.62 -8.27 -2.87
CA GLY A 30 -29.24 -9.20 -3.92
C GLY A 30 -29.13 -8.52 -5.29
N ALA A 31 -30.09 -7.66 -5.63
CA ALA A 31 -30.09 -6.91 -6.88
C ALA A 31 -28.93 -5.92 -6.99
N ILE A 32 -28.61 -5.19 -5.90
CA ILE A 32 -27.47 -4.28 -5.82
C ILE A 32 -26.14 -5.03 -5.98
N ASN A 33 -25.99 -6.18 -5.31
CA ASN A 33 -24.78 -6.99 -5.39
C ASN A 33 -24.60 -7.64 -6.78
N ASN A 34 -25.68 -8.14 -7.38
CA ASN A 34 -25.65 -8.66 -8.75
C ASN A 34 -25.31 -7.56 -9.76
N ALA A 35 -25.89 -6.37 -9.60
CA ALA A 35 -25.55 -5.22 -10.42
C ALA A 35 -24.08 -4.82 -10.28
N SER A 36 -23.59 -4.65 -9.05
CA SER A 36 -22.19 -4.35 -8.79
C SER A 36 -21.23 -5.36 -9.45
N LYS A 37 -21.59 -6.64 -9.45
CA LYS A 37 -20.84 -7.70 -10.11
C LYS A 37 -20.83 -7.56 -11.64
N GLU A 38 -21.99 -7.32 -12.24
CA GLU A 38 -22.18 -7.34 -13.70
C GLU A 38 -21.76 -6.05 -14.41
N ILE A 39 -22.01 -4.89 -13.81
CA ILE A 39 -21.53 -3.59 -14.32
C ILE A 39 -20.25 -3.11 -13.61
N SER A 40 -19.53 -4.04 -12.99
CA SER A 40 -18.24 -3.79 -12.33
C SER A 40 -17.27 -3.00 -13.21
N SER A 41 -17.36 -3.14 -14.54
CA SER A 41 -16.55 -2.40 -15.50
C SER A 41 -16.88 -0.92 -15.69
N ALA A 42 -18.06 -0.47 -15.28
CA ALA A 42 -18.50 0.93 -15.35
C ALA A 42 -18.51 1.61 -13.97
N LEU A 43 -18.22 0.85 -12.91
CA LEU A 43 -18.23 1.27 -11.50
C LEU A 43 -16.82 1.35 -10.90
N PHE A 44 -15.78 1.37 -11.72
CA PHE A 44 -14.40 1.33 -11.25
C PHE A 44 -14.02 2.53 -10.38
N ILE A 45 -13.36 2.26 -9.26
CA ILE A 45 -12.67 3.29 -8.47
C ILE A 45 -11.33 3.56 -9.16
N PRO A 46 -11.07 4.78 -9.65
CA PRO A 46 -9.78 5.11 -10.25
C PRO A 46 -8.68 5.02 -9.19
N LEU A 47 -7.58 4.37 -9.56
CA LEU A 47 -6.38 4.27 -8.73
C LEU A 47 -5.28 5.14 -9.29
N ASP A 48 -4.59 5.83 -8.39
CA ASP A 48 -3.37 6.60 -8.67
C ASP A 48 -2.42 6.45 -7.47
N ASN A 49 -1.36 5.66 -7.64
CA ASN A 49 -0.41 5.34 -6.57
C ASN A 49 1.02 5.70 -7.01
N MET A 50 1.82 6.24 -6.09
CA MET A 50 3.19 6.71 -6.34
C MET A 50 4.17 6.22 -5.26
N ASP A 51 3.87 5.08 -4.64
CA ASP A 51 4.63 4.56 -3.48
C ASP A 51 5.89 3.79 -3.90
N LEU A 52 5.92 3.30 -5.15
CA LEU A 52 7.04 2.54 -5.68
C LEU A 52 8.17 3.45 -6.18
N ILE A 53 9.42 3.00 -6.00
CA ILE A 53 10.64 3.73 -6.35
C ILE A 53 11.54 2.82 -7.19
N THR A 54 12.06 3.31 -8.33
CA THR A 54 12.98 2.55 -9.17
C THR A 54 14.27 2.22 -8.44
N GLY A 55 14.77 1.00 -8.59
CA GLY A 55 15.98 0.50 -7.93
C GLY A 55 15.76 0.12 -6.46
N ASN A 56 14.59 0.40 -5.88
CA ASN A 56 14.27 -0.01 -4.52
C ASN A 56 13.84 -1.47 -4.48
N ILE A 57 14.55 -2.30 -3.74
CA ILE A 57 14.18 -3.70 -3.52
C ILE A 57 13.15 -3.87 -2.41
N LEU A 58 13.07 -2.92 -1.47
CA LEU A 58 12.12 -2.99 -0.37
C LEU A 58 10.70 -2.70 -0.89
N PRO A 59 9.70 -3.52 -0.52
CA PRO A 59 8.32 -3.16 -0.76
C PRO A 59 7.95 -1.91 0.05
N PRO A 60 6.97 -1.11 -0.41
CA PRO A 60 6.40 -0.05 0.43
C PRO A 60 5.70 -0.66 1.65
N PHE A 61 5.29 0.17 2.61
CA PHE A 61 4.46 -0.29 3.71
C PHE A 61 3.06 -0.70 3.23
N ILE A 62 2.90 -2.01 2.99
CA ILE A 62 1.63 -2.63 2.65
C ILE A 62 0.97 -3.11 3.93
N TRP A 63 -0.17 -2.49 4.25
CA TRP A 63 -0.93 -2.73 5.47
C TRP A 63 -2.02 -3.78 5.24
N ALA A 64 -1.90 -4.92 5.90
CA ALA A 64 -2.94 -5.95 5.96
C ALA A 64 -4.11 -5.49 6.83
N THR A 65 -3.79 -4.80 7.93
CA THR A 65 -4.74 -4.24 8.89
C THR A 65 -4.26 -2.87 9.36
N THR A 66 -4.94 -2.26 10.34
CA THR A 66 -4.47 -1.01 10.96
C THR A 66 -3.25 -1.19 11.86
N ALA A 67 -2.82 -2.42 12.16
CA ALA A 67 -1.69 -2.72 13.03
C ALA A 67 -0.66 -3.70 12.43
N THR A 68 -0.99 -4.36 11.33
CA THR A 68 -0.17 -5.42 10.72
C THR A 68 0.28 -5.02 9.31
N LEU A 69 1.57 -5.20 9.06
CA LEU A 69 2.20 -5.07 7.74
C LEU A 69 2.40 -6.47 7.14
N ASP A 70 2.24 -6.62 5.82
CA ASP A 70 2.31 -7.94 5.17
C ASP A 70 3.72 -8.56 5.20
N PHE A 71 4.75 -7.75 4.95
CA PHE A 71 6.14 -8.21 4.80
C PHE A 71 7.06 -7.78 5.94
N TYR A 72 6.57 -6.92 6.83
CA TYR A 72 7.35 -6.44 7.95
C TYR A 72 6.90 -7.17 9.20
N THR A 73 7.87 -7.74 9.91
CA THR A 73 7.64 -8.38 11.18
C THR A 73 7.28 -7.34 12.24
N GLU A 74 6.23 -7.67 13.01
CA GLU A 74 5.72 -6.80 14.05
C GLU A 74 6.75 -6.62 15.19
N PRO A 75 6.85 -5.39 15.72
CA PRO A 75 7.71 -5.08 16.86
C PRO A 75 7.15 -5.72 18.14
N THR A 76 7.95 -5.73 19.21
CA THR A 76 7.41 -6.06 20.54
C THR A 76 6.47 -4.98 21.09
N GLY A 77 6.64 -3.76 20.60
CA GLY A 77 5.85 -2.59 20.93
C GLY A 77 4.60 -2.47 20.08
N THR A 78 4.11 -1.24 19.95
CA THR A 78 2.86 -0.97 19.24
C THR A 78 3.16 -0.39 17.86
N LEU A 79 2.78 -1.12 16.82
CA LEU A 79 2.79 -0.66 15.43
C LEU A 79 1.37 -0.26 15.03
N LEU A 80 1.22 0.92 14.41
CA LEU A 80 -0.06 1.39 13.89
C LEU A 80 0.10 2.07 12.53
N LYS A 81 -0.90 1.87 11.67
CA LYS A 81 -1.08 2.63 10.43
C LYS A 81 -1.45 4.06 10.77
N ASN A 82 -0.63 5.01 10.34
CA ASN A 82 -0.94 6.42 10.43
C ASN A 82 -1.49 6.95 9.11
N THR A 83 -2.60 7.67 9.15
CA THR A 83 -3.21 8.35 7.98
C THR A 83 -3.21 9.88 8.13
N ASP A 84 -2.61 10.43 9.19
CA ASP A 84 -2.46 11.87 9.34
C ASP A 84 -1.33 12.38 8.44
N GLY A 85 -1.69 13.24 7.48
CA GLY A 85 -0.77 13.84 6.51
C GLY A 85 0.38 14.63 7.14
N ALA A 86 0.25 15.08 8.39
CA ALA A 86 1.36 15.71 9.12
C ALA A 86 2.56 14.77 9.28
N TYR A 87 2.34 13.46 9.34
CA TYR A 87 3.37 12.43 9.56
C TYR A 87 3.57 11.49 8.38
N ILE A 88 3.03 11.85 7.22
CA ILE A 88 3.25 11.15 5.95
C ILE A 88 4.22 12.00 5.12
N TRP A 89 5.23 11.37 4.55
CA TRP A 89 6.05 11.96 3.51
C TRP A 89 5.41 11.74 2.15
N ASN A 90 5.00 10.51 1.83
CA ASN A 90 4.36 10.21 0.56
C ASN A 90 3.34 9.08 0.68
N GLY A 91 2.47 8.97 -0.32
CA GLY A 91 1.44 7.95 -0.35
C GLY A 91 0.29 8.26 0.59
N SER A 92 -0.38 7.21 1.07
CA SER A 92 -1.61 7.31 1.86
C SER A 92 -1.42 7.04 3.35
N SER A 93 -0.26 6.52 3.77
CA SER A 93 -0.02 6.16 5.17
C SER A 93 1.46 6.01 5.50
N SER A 94 1.79 6.17 6.79
CA SER A 94 3.11 5.89 7.36
C SER A 94 3.01 4.90 8.53
N ALA A 95 4.13 4.34 8.95
CA ALA A 95 4.21 3.39 10.06
C ALA A 95 4.54 4.11 11.38
N LYS A 96 3.58 4.13 12.32
CA LYS A 96 3.81 4.64 13.67
C LYS A 96 4.29 3.51 14.57
N LEU A 97 5.53 3.60 15.03
CA LEU A 97 6.09 2.71 16.04
C LEU A 97 6.13 3.41 17.41
N THR A 98 5.52 2.79 18.41
CA THR A 98 5.68 3.14 19.83
C THR A 98 6.47 2.05 20.53
N ALA A 99 7.66 2.41 21.03
CA ALA A 99 8.54 1.43 21.68
C ALA A 99 8.00 0.99 23.05
N SER A 100 8.08 -0.30 23.37
CA SER A 100 7.59 -0.86 24.64
C SER A 100 8.72 -1.33 25.56
N GLY A 101 8.83 -0.75 26.76
CA GLY A 101 9.78 -1.18 27.82
C GLY A 101 11.27 -0.97 27.53
N THR A 102 11.73 -1.26 26.32
CA THR A 102 13.09 -1.13 25.76
C THR A 102 13.01 -0.60 24.33
N ASP A 103 14.13 -0.64 23.60
CA ASP A 103 14.16 -0.35 22.17
C ASP A 103 13.27 -1.33 21.40
N ASP A 104 12.65 -0.83 20.35
CA ASP A 104 11.76 -1.60 19.50
C ASP A 104 12.13 -1.45 18.04
N THR A 105 11.75 -2.43 17.24
CA THR A 105 12.17 -2.48 15.84
C THR A 105 11.06 -3.07 14.98
N ILE A 106 10.68 -2.32 13.95
CA ILE A 106 9.99 -2.90 12.80
C ILE A 106 11.05 -3.33 11.79
N TYR A 107 10.89 -4.50 11.17
CA TYR A 107 11.88 -5.00 10.23
C TYR A 107 11.28 -5.89 9.15
N ILE A 108 11.96 -5.95 8.01
CA ILE A 108 11.72 -6.92 6.95
C ILE A 108 12.98 -7.76 6.80
N ASP A 109 12.81 -9.07 6.62
CA ASP A 109 13.93 -10.01 6.47
C ASP A 109 13.76 -10.93 5.27
N SER A 110 14.81 -11.67 4.95
CA SER A 110 14.84 -12.62 3.84
C SER A 110 13.96 -13.85 4.06
N ASP A 111 13.48 -14.12 5.27
CA ASP A 111 12.56 -15.23 5.53
C ASP A 111 11.13 -14.84 5.10
N ALA A 112 10.73 -13.60 5.39
CA ALA A 112 9.46 -13.01 4.95
C ALA A 112 9.50 -12.55 3.48
N TYR A 113 10.65 -12.06 3.01
CA TYR A 113 10.83 -11.55 1.65
C TYR A 113 12.15 -12.05 1.03
N PRO A 114 12.19 -13.28 0.48
CA PRO A 114 13.42 -13.94 0.00
C PRO A 114 14.23 -13.17 -1.03
N ARG A 115 13.61 -12.26 -1.77
CA ARG A 115 14.27 -11.39 -2.75
C ARG A 115 15.36 -10.51 -2.14
N LEU A 116 15.34 -10.26 -0.83
CA LEU A 116 16.44 -9.54 -0.17
C LEU A 116 17.80 -10.23 -0.32
N LEU A 117 17.83 -11.55 -0.55
CA LEU A 117 19.08 -12.28 -0.79
C LEU A 117 19.76 -11.87 -2.12
N ASP A 118 19.05 -11.21 -3.04
CA ASP A 118 19.64 -10.68 -4.27
C ASP A 118 20.65 -9.54 -4.02
N LEU A 119 20.69 -9.02 -2.79
CA LEU A 119 21.62 -7.97 -2.34
C LEU A 119 23.02 -8.51 -1.98
N MET A 120 23.23 -9.83 -2.01
CA MET A 120 24.53 -10.44 -1.72
C MET A 120 25.63 -9.91 -2.66
N ASP A 121 26.77 -9.55 -2.07
CA ASP A 121 27.92 -8.97 -2.79
C ASP A 121 27.51 -7.72 -3.61
N LYS A 122 26.71 -6.84 -3.00
CA LYS A 122 26.31 -5.54 -3.57
C LYS A 122 26.68 -4.42 -2.62
N THR A 123 26.87 -3.23 -3.18
CA THR A 123 26.91 -1.97 -2.43
C THR A 123 25.54 -1.33 -2.53
N ILE A 124 24.96 -0.96 -1.38
CA ILE A 124 23.61 -0.44 -1.31
C ILE A 124 23.52 0.80 -0.41
N ASP A 125 22.50 1.61 -0.67
CA ASP A 125 22.06 2.68 0.21
C ASP A 125 20.77 2.25 0.87
N TYR A 126 20.66 2.43 2.19
CA TYR A 126 19.41 2.24 2.93
C TYR A 126 18.95 3.55 3.54
N LYS A 127 17.79 4.03 3.10
CA LYS A 127 17.22 5.31 3.51
C LYS A 127 15.76 5.15 3.94
N CYS A 128 15.31 6.01 4.86
CA CYS A 128 13.91 6.04 5.30
C CYS A 128 13.59 7.41 5.89
N TRP A 129 12.43 7.98 5.54
CA TRP A 129 11.94 9.16 6.24
C TRP A 129 11.46 8.78 7.64
N ALA A 130 11.82 9.60 8.61
CA ALA A 130 11.41 9.43 9.99
C ALA A 130 10.96 10.75 10.62
N TYR A 131 9.95 10.66 11.48
CA TYR A 131 9.47 11.76 12.31
C TYR A 131 9.33 11.28 13.77
N PRO A 132 10.32 11.56 14.62
CA PRO A 132 10.20 11.36 16.05
C PRO A 132 9.34 12.48 16.66
N VAL A 133 8.28 12.12 17.37
CA VAL A 133 7.34 13.11 17.95
C VAL A 133 7.93 13.77 19.18
N ASP A 134 8.48 12.95 20.06
CA ASP A 134 8.83 13.33 21.41
C ASP A 134 10.34 13.66 21.50
N ALA A 135 10.73 14.59 22.38
CA ALA A 135 12.10 15.09 22.50
C ALA A 135 13.17 14.00 22.74
N ALA A 136 12.76 12.87 23.33
CA ALA A 136 13.64 11.74 23.60
C ALA A 136 13.51 10.62 22.55
N ALA A 137 12.63 10.78 21.56
CA ALA A 137 12.43 9.80 20.50
C ALA A 137 13.63 9.84 19.54
N ASP A 138 14.42 8.76 19.54
CA ASP A 138 15.51 8.57 18.60
C ASP A 138 15.21 7.39 17.67
N ALA A 139 15.42 7.61 16.38
CA ALA A 139 15.19 6.63 15.33
C ALA A 139 16.51 6.30 14.61
N PHE A 140 16.69 5.02 14.27
CA PHE A 140 17.88 4.51 13.62
C PHE A 140 17.53 3.51 12.53
N LEU A 141 18.37 3.43 11.50
CA LEU A 141 18.34 2.35 10.53
C LEU A 141 19.47 1.37 10.81
N THR A 142 19.19 0.08 10.66
CA THR A 142 20.19 -0.97 10.80
C THR A 142 20.02 -2.00 9.69
N ILE A 143 21.13 -2.45 9.10
CA ILE A 143 21.19 -3.66 8.28
C ILE A 143 21.85 -4.74 9.12
N TYR A 144 21.19 -5.89 9.24
CA TYR A 144 21.72 -7.06 9.91
C TYR A 144 21.85 -8.20 8.91
N THR A 145 23.03 -8.83 8.83
CA THR A 145 23.26 -10.00 7.98
C THR A 145 23.85 -11.14 8.77
N VAL A 146 23.58 -12.37 8.35
CA VAL A 146 24.19 -13.61 8.83
C VAL A 146 24.65 -14.41 7.62
N GLN A 147 25.93 -14.73 7.58
CA GLN A 147 26.55 -15.59 6.58
C GLN A 147 26.36 -17.05 6.93
N LYS A 148 26.55 -17.93 5.95
CA LYS A 148 26.42 -19.39 6.07
C LYS A 148 27.32 -20.04 7.12
N ASP A 149 28.46 -19.44 7.42
CA ASP A 149 29.35 -19.90 8.49
C ASP A 149 28.90 -19.45 9.90
N GLY A 150 27.80 -18.70 9.99
CA GLY A 150 27.25 -18.12 11.21
C GLY A 150 27.81 -16.73 11.55
N THR A 151 28.72 -16.18 10.75
CA THR A 151 29.26 -14.83 10.97
C THR A 151 28.18 -13.78 10.75
N ALA A 152 27.99 -12.90 11.73
CA ALA A 152 26.99 -11.84 11.67
C ALA A 152 27.65 -10.46 11.50
N GLN A 153 27.00 -9.58 10.73
CA GLN A 153 27.38 -8.18 10.58
C GLN A 153 26.18 -7.29 10.91
N THR A 154 26.45 -6.18 11.58
CA THR A 154 25.46 -5.15 11.89
C THR A 154 25.99 -3.79 11.44
N LEU A 155 25.29 -3.14 10.53
CA LEU A 155 25.60 -1.81 10.00
C LEU A 155 24.52 -0.85 10.52
N ASN A 156 24.91 0.28 11.12
CA ASN A 156 23.99 1.23 11.77
C ASN A 156 24.08 2.61 11.12
N SER A 157 22.95 3.31 11.02
CA SER A 157 22.87 4.62 10.38
C SER A 157 23.86 5.59 11.00
N THR A 158 24.48 6.39 10.14
CA THR A 158 25.43 7.44 10.55
C THR A 158 24.69 8.70 10.98
N THR A 159 23.47 8.88 10.49
CA THR A 159 22.56 9.96 10.88
C THR A 159 21.54 9.49 11.92
N THR A 160 21.19 10.41 12.83
CA THR A 160 20.10 10.26 13.79
C THR A 160 19.09 11.38 13.58
N THR A 161 17.87 11.18 14.07
CA THR A 161 16.78 12.14 13.92
C THR A 161 16.66 13.05 15.13
N TYR A 162 16.32 14.32 14.92
CA TYR A 162 15.92 15.22 16.00
C TYR A 162 14.42 15.25 16.14
N ALA A 163 13.93 15.26 17.37
CA ALA A 163 12.51 15.32 17.67
C ALA A 163 11.79 16.53 17.03
N GLY A 164 10.54 16.31 16.63
CA GLY A 164 9.66 17.32 16.07
C GLY A 164 9.99 17.71 14.62
N LYS A 165 10.96 17.06 13.97
CA LYS A 165 11.36 17.32 12.59
C LYS A 165 11.32 16.06 11.75
N LYS A 166 10.86 16.21 10.51
CA LYS A 166 11.00 15.15 9.48
C LYS A 166 12.45 15.14 9.03
N CYS A 167 13.07 13.98 9.08
CA CYS A 167 14.45 13.78 8.64
C CYS A 167 14.54 12.50 7.83
N LEU A 168 15.36 12.53 6.79
CA LEU A 168 15.79 11.33 6.09
C LEU A 168 16.92 10.70 6.92
N ILE A 169 16.74 9.47 7.37
CA ILE A 169 17.81 8.68 7.97
C ILE A 169 18.49 7.91 6.86
N GLU A 170 19.82 7.88 6.88
CA GLU A 170 20.62 7.39 5.78
C GLU A 170 21.73 6.46 6.26
N LEU A 171 21.97 5.43 5.46
CA LEU A 171 23.02 4.45 5.60
C LEU A 171 23.54 4.15 4.18
N GLU A 172 24.46 4.99 3.70
CA GLU A 172 24.92 5.02 2.30
C GLU A 172 26.20 4.21 2.09
N ASP A 173 26.44 3.75 0.87
CA ASP A 173 27.63 3.03 0.40
C ASP A 173 27.96 1.78 1.24
N GLN A 174 26.94 1.05 1.68
CA GLN A 174 27.11 -0.13 2.51
C GLN A 174 27.42 -1.36 1.67
N SER A 175 28.58 -1.97 1.93
CA SER A 175 28.95 -3.25 1.31
C SER A 175 28.28 -4.40 2.04
N ILE A 176 27.44 -5.13 1.33
CA ILE A 176 26.72 -6.31 1.82
C ILE A 176 27.59 -7.55 1.57
N ASN A 177 27.74 -8.37 2.61
CA ASN A 177 28.54 -9.59 2.56
C ASN A 177 28.08 -10.55 1.44
N ASP A 178 28.98 -11.44 1.04
CA ASP A 178 28.65 -12.62 0.24
C ASP A 178 28.17 -13.77 1.14
N ASP A 179 27.69 -14.86 0.52
CA ASP A 179 27.23 -16.11 1.19
C ASP A 179 26.29 -15.88 2.40
N ILE A 180 25.42 -14.87 2.31
CA ILE A 180 24.35 -14.56 3.26
C ILE A 180 23.29 -15.65 3.25
N GLU A 181 22.94 -16.13 4.45
CA GLU A 181 21.75 -16.96 4.69
C GLU A 181 20.56 -16.11 5.17
N HIS A 182 20.83 -15.01 5.88
CA HIS A 182 19.79 -14.13 6.39
C HIS A 182 20.20 -12.65 6.30
N ILE A 183 19.30 -11.80 5.81
CA ILE A 183 19.45 -10.34 5.82
C ILE A 183 18.16 -9.70 6.35
N ALA A 184 18.29 -8.67 7.17
CA ALA A 184 17.19 -7.90 7.71
C ALA A 184 17.45 -6.40 7.66
N PHE A 185 16.46 -5.64 7.19
CA PHE A 185 16.42 -4.18 7.23
C PHE A 185 15.54 -3.73 8.38
N ARG A 186 16.12 -2.98 9.31
CA ARG A 186 15.54 -2.68 10.61
C ARG A 186 15.39 -1.17 10.79
N MET A 187 14.20 -0.75 11.20
CA MET A 187 13.89 0.60 11.65
C MET A 187 13.63 0.55 13.15
N ARG A 188 14.55 1.13 13.94
CA ARG A 188 14.56 1.02 15.39
C ARG A 188 14.18 2.34 16.05
N VAL A 189 13.39 2.25 17.12
CA VAL A 189 13.16 3.33 18.08
C VAL A 189 13.90 2.99 19.36
N ASN A 190 14.87 3.82 19.74
CA ASN A 190 15.81 3.53 20.84
C ASN A 190 15.33 4.02 22.22
N THR A 191 14.13 4.58 22.31
CA THR A 191 13.66 5.18 23.54
C THR A 191 12.27 4.68 23.87
N THR A 192 12.18 4.02 25.03
CA THR A 192 10.96 3.48 25.60
C THR A 192 9.82 4.51 25.64
N LEU A 193 8.61 4.07 25.27
CA LEU A 193 7.37 4.86 25.24
C LEU A 193 7.40 6.09 24.32
N GLN A 194 8.38 6.19 23.43
CA GLN A 194 8.44 7.26 22.45
C GLN A 194 7.84 6.82 21.12
N ASN A 195 7.30 7.79 20.38
CA ASN A 195 6.66 7.57 19.09
C ASN A 195 7.56 8.05 17.94
N VAL A 196 7.74 7.20 16.94
CA VAL A 196 8.37 7.55 15.67
C VAL A 196 7.48 7.11 14.54
N TYR A 197 7.29 7.99 13.56
CA TYR A 197 6.68 7.62 12.28
C TYR A 197 7.78 7.36 11.27
N PHE A 198 7.74 6.20 10.61
CA PHE A 198 8.60 5.84 9.49
C PHE A 198 7.81 5.88 8.20
N ASP A 199 8.43 6.33 7.11
CA ASP A 199 7.81 6.37 5.79
C ASP A 199 8.85 6.17 4.68
N MET A 200 8.40 5.60 3.56
CA MET A 200 9.21 5.33 2.35
C MET A 200 10.57 4.65 2.63
N PRO A 201 10.60 3.46 3.27
CA PRO A 201 11.84 2.70 3.37
C PRO A 201 12.34 2.33 1.96
N ARG A 202 13.62 2.59 1.68
CA ARG A 202 14.22 2.25 0.40
C ARG A 202 15.63 1.68 0.56
N ALA A 203 15.88 0.53 -0.05
CA ALA A 203 17.22 -0.03 -0.23
C ALA A 203 17.55 -0.07 -1.72
N THR A 204 18.51 0.76 -2.14
CA THR A 204 18.85 1.05 -3.53
C THR A 204 20.34 0.77 -3.77
N GLY A 205 20.83 0.87 -5.01
CA GLY A 205 22.22 0.51 -5.36
C GLY A 205 22.37 -0.74 -6.24
N MET A 206 21.25 -1.38 -6.59
CA MET A 206 21.21 -2.46 -7.58
C MET A 206 20.12 -2.26 -8.63
N THR A 207 20.20 -3.01 -9.72
CA THR A 207 19.12 -3.03 -10.73
C THR A 207 17.99 -3.94 -10.26
N VAL A 208 16.91 -3.33 -9.78
CA VAL A 208 15.64 -4.01 -9.51
C VAL A 208 14.73 -3.87 -10.73
N ARG A 209 14.14 -4.99 -11.16
CA ARG A 209 13.19 -4.99 -12.29
C ARG A 209 11.78 -5.33 -11.87
N GLU A 210 11.60 -5.96 -10.72
CA GLU A 210 10.33 -6.49 -10.25
C GLU A 210 10.00 -5.82 -8.93
N TYR A 211 8.87 -5.14 -8.91
CA TYR A 211 8.40 -4.35 -7.78
C TYR A 211 7.08 -4.92 -7.31
N LEU A 212 6.97 -5.24 -6.03
CA LEU A 212 5.71 -5.72 -5.47
C LEU A 212 4.63 -4.63 -5.65
N LEU A 213 3.49 -4.99 -6.24
CA LEU A 213 2.41 -4.02 -6.43
C LEU A 213 1.77 -3.64 -5.07
N PRO A 214 1.35 -2.38 -4.88
CA PRO A 214 0.54 -1.99 -3.72
C PRO A 214 -0.78 -2.78 -3.64
N GLN A 215 -1.36 -2.90 -2.44
CA GLN A 215 -2.56 -3.72 -2.20
C GLN A 215 -3.71 -3.41 -3.17
N ASP A 216 -3.99 -2.14 -3.46
CA ASP A 216 -5.06 -1.75 -4.39
C ASP A 216 -4.86 -2.33 -5.80
N PHE A 217 -3.62 -2.60 -6.20
CA PHE A 217 -3.26 -3.23 -7.47
C PHE A 217 -3.01 -4.74 -7.36
N GLN A 218 -2.95 -5.30 -6.15
CA GLN A 218 -3.04 -6.75 -5.94
C GLN A 218 -4.44 -7.24 -6.35
N ASP A 219 -5.49 -6.52 -5.94
CA ASP A 219 -6.88 -6.85 -6.25
C ASP A 219 -7.43 -6.11 -7.49
N GLY A 220 -6.78 -5.03 -7.89
CA GLY A 220 -7.15 -4.19 -9.02
C GLY A 220 -6.52 -4.60 -10.35
N GLN A 221 -6.64 -3.68 -11.31
CA GLN A 221 -6.03 -3.74 -12.63
C GLN A 221 -5.18 -2.49 -12.88
N LEU A 222 -3.96 -2.70 -13.37
CA LEU A 222 -3.05 -1.65 -13.80
C LEU A 222 -3.34 -1.28 -15.26
N SER A 223 -3.47 0.01 -15.55
CA SER A 223 -3.73 0.54 -16.90
C SER A 223 -2.57 1.34 -17.49
N SER A 224 -1.77 2.01 -16.64
CA SER A 224 -0.58 2.72 -17.09
C SER A 224 0.49 2.80 -16.02
N VAL A 225 1.73 2.84 -16.46
CA VAL A 225 2.91 3.03 -15.61
C VAL A 225 3.69 4.24 -16.10
N GLY A 226 4.04 5.13 -15.19
CA GLY A 226 4.90 6.28 -15.46
C GLY A 226 6.12 6.29 -14.57
N ILE A 227 7.25 6.78 -15.08
CA ILE A 227 8.47 7.04 -14.29
C ILE A 227 8.69 8.53 -14.20
N GLN A 228 8.99 9.01 -13.00
CA GLN A 228 9.31 10.41 -12.76
C GLN A 228 10.56 10.82 -13.55
N THR A 229 10.46 11.89 -14.34
CA THR A 229 11.58 12.40 -15.14
C THR A 229 12.31 13.57 -14.52
N SER A 230 11.62 14.35 -13.68
CA SER A 230 12.19 15.51 -12.99
C SER A 230 11.66 15.67 -11.57
N GLY A 231 12.42 16.37 -10.75
CA GLY A 231 12.03 16.79 -9.41
C GLY A 231 12.98 17.85 -8.85
N TYR A 232 12.62 18.40 -7.68
CA TYR A 232 13.35 19.48 -7.00
C TYR A 232 14.12 19.03 -5.75
N ALA A 233 13.97 17.77 -5.34
CA ALA A 233 14.71 17.17 -4.24
C ALA A 233 16.05 16.60 -4.72
N ASP A 234 16.99 16.41 -3.78
CA ASP A 234 18.31 15.83 -4.06
C ASP A 234 18.14 14.42 -4.66
N ASP A 235 17.38 13.56 -3.98
CA ASP A 235 16.86 12.32 -4.53
C ASP A 235 15.51 12.60 -5.20
N ALA A 236 15.38 12.33 -6.50
CA ALA A 236 14.16 12.65 -7.26
C ALA A 236 12.90 12.05 -6.62
N CYS A 237 13.01 10.85 -6.04
CA CYS A 237 11.91 10.19 -5.35
C CYS A 237 11.40 10.90 -4.10
N ASP A 238 12.16 11.82 -3.51
CA ASP A 238 11.74 12.57 -2.33
C ASP A 238 10.90 13.81 -2.65
N ASP A 239 10.79 14.17 -3.93
CA ASP A 239 10.01 15.33 -4.34
C ASP A 239 8.51 15.10 -4.10
N LEU A 240 7.92 15.91 -3.21
CA LEU A 240 6.48 15.89 -2.90
C LEU A 240 5.62 16.34 -4.09
N HIS A 241 6.20 17.07 -5.05
CA HIS A 241 5.49 17.60 -6.21
C HIS A 241 6.23 17.31 -7.52
N PRO A 242 6.32 16.01 -7.94
CA PRO A 242 6.99 15.63 -9.17
C PRO A 242 6.43 16.36 -10.39
N ALA A 243 7.29 17.05 -11.13
CA ALA A 243 6.87 17.95 -12.21
C ALA A 243 6.55 17.22 -13.52
N ALA A 244 7.22 16.11 -13.82
CA ALA A 244 7.06 15.40 -15.10
C ALA A 244 7.20 13.88 -14.98
N TRP A 245 6.53 13.18 -15.89
CA TRP A 245 6.39 11.73 -15.92
C TRP A 245 6.49 11.21 -17.36
N ASP A 246 7.31 10.19 -17.59
CA ASP A 246 7.38 9.47 -18.87
C ASP A 246 6.62 8.15 -18.76
N THR A 247 5.85 7.84 -19.80
CA THR A 247 5.12 6.57 -19.89
C THR A 247 6.08 5.42 -20.18
N VAL A 248 5.95 4.34 -19.43
CA VAL A 248 6.59 3.06 -19.76
C VAL A 248 5.60 2.26 -20.59
N TYR A 249 6.04 1.76 -21.76
CA TYR A 249 5.18 0.99 -22.65
C TYR A 249 5.37 -0.52 -22.50
N ASP A 250 6.60 -0.97 -22.24
CA ASP A 250 6.96 -2.40 -22.21
C ASP A 250 7.01 -2.98 -20.78
N TRP A 251 6.06 -2.59 -19.93
CA TRP A 251 5.90 -3.20 -18.61
C TRP A 251 5.00 -4.43 -18.68
N GLU A 252 5.18 -5.34 -17.72
CA GLU A 252 4.29 -6.49 -17.56
C GLU A 252 3.98 -6.75 -16.08
N ILE A 253 2.88 -7.47 -15.84
CA ILE A 253 2.56 -7.98 -14.51
C ILE A 253 2.95 -9.45 -14.43
N VAL A 254 3.79 -9.77 -13.45
CA VAL A 254 4.24 -11.13 -13.16
C VAL A 254 3.54 -11.56 -11.88
N THR A 255 3.02 -12.78 -11.84
CA THR A 255 2.40 -13.34 -10.62
C THR A 255 3.29 -14.43 -10.07
N GLU A 256 3.67 -14.30 -8.80
CA GLU A 256 4.46 -15.28 -8.07
C GLU A 256 3.76 -15.64 -6.76
N GLY A 257 3.31 -16.89 -6.65
CA GLY A 257 2.47 -17.31 -5.54
C GLY A 257 1.16 -16.52 -5.50
N VAL A 258 0.91 -15.82 -4.39
CA VAL A 258 -0.28 -14.98 -4.17
C VAL A 258 -0.07 -13.52 -4.54
N TYR A 259 1.16 -13.11 -4.85
CA TYR A 259 1.50 -11.70 -5.08
C TYR A 259 1.72 -11.39 -6.56
N LYS A 260 1.29 -10.20 -6.96
CA LYS A 260 1.56 -9.60 -8.27
C LYS A 260 2.70 -8.60 -8.17
N TYR A 261 3.60 -8.65 -9.13
CA TYR A 261 4.75 -7.78 -9.28
C TYR A 261 4.67 -7.03 -10.60
N LEU A 262 4.99 -5.74 -10.56
CA LEU A 262 5.27 -4.95 -11.75
C LEU A 262 6.69 -5.26 -12.22
N ARG A 263 6.84 -5.79 -13.43
CA ARG A 263 8.13 -5.92 -14.09
C ARG A 263 8.35 -4.77 -15.07
N LEU A 264 9.45 -4.04 -14.88
CA LEU A 264 9.91 -2.98 -15.78
C LEU A 264 11.03 -3.49 -16.70
N PRO A 265 11.20 -2.91 -17.90
CA PRO A 265 12.33 -3.22 -18.74
C PRO A 265 13.64 -2.71 -18.10
N ALA A 266 14.76 -3.20 -18.60
CA ALA A 266 16.08 -2.81 -18.11
C ALA A 266 16.33 -1.30 -18.27
N GLY A 267 17.08 -0.69 -17.34
CA GLY A 267 17.52 0.70 -17.42
C GLY A 267 16.85 1.67 -16.45
N TYR A 268 15.84 1.20 -15.70
CA TYR A 268 15.21 1.96 -14.62
C TYR A 268 15.77 1.55 -13.26
N SER A 269 16.84 2.23 -12.81
CA SER A 269 17.53 1.96 -11.53
C SER A 269 17.71 3.21 -10.66
N ASN A 270 17.25 4.38 -11.12
CA ASN A 270 17.68 5.66 -10.58
C ASN A 270 16.58 6.27 -9.72
N GLU A 271 16.43 5.86 -8.45
CA GLU A 271 15.65 6.52 -7.37
C GLU A 271 14.58 7.54 -7.81
N ARG A 272 13.67 7.08 -8.67
CA ARG A 272 12.58 7.85 -9.27
C ARG A 272 11.29 7.19 -8.89
N ARG A 273 10.25 7.99 -8.69
CA ARG A 273 8.93 7.42 -8.44
C ARG A 273 8.41 6.67 -9.65
N ILE A 274 7.68 5.61 -9.37
CA ILE A 274 6.88 4.86 -10.33
C ILE A 274 5.41 5.20 -10.02
N ARG A 275 4.74 5.86 -10.96
CA ARG A 275 3.31 6.17 -10.86
C ARG A 275 2.50 5.07 -11.52
N LEU A 276 1.64 4.45 -10.75
CA LEU A 276 0.71 3.42 -11.18
C LEU A 276 -0.67 4.06 -11.31
N LYS A 277 -1.29 3.91 -12.48
CA LYS A 277 -2.71 4.23 -12.64
C LYS A 277 -3.47 3.02 -13.09
N GLY A 278 -4.71 2.94 -12.67
CA GLY A 278 -5.58 1.85 -13.01
C GLY A 278 -6.91 1.97 -12.31
N TYR A 279 -7.46 0.82 -11.96
CA TYR A 279 -8.78 0.75 -11.38
C TYR A 279 -8.94 -0.48 -10.51
N ARG A 280 -9.76 -0.35 -9.46
CA ARG A 280 -10.27 -1.49 -8.69
C ARG A 280 -11.79 -1.54 -8.77
N ARG A 281 -12.32 -2.74 -8.56
CA ARG A 281 -13.77 -2.95 -8.42
C ARG A 281 -14.28 -2.28 -7.15
N LEU A 282 -15.57 -1.97 -7.12
CA LEU A 282 -16.24 -1.64 -5.87
C LEU A 282 -16.13 -2.81 -4.89
N GLU A 283 -16.04 -2.47 -3.61
CA GLU A 283 -16.07 -3.45 -2.51
C GLU A 283 -17.37 -4.25 -2.57
N THR A 284 -17.28 -5.53 -2.22
CA THR A 284 -18.47 -6.39 -2.10
C THR A 284 -19.14 -6.04 -0.78
N LEU A 285 -20.37 -5.54 -0.83
CA LEU A 285 -21.17 -5.27 0.36
C LEU A 285 -21.70 -6.61 0.89
N SER A 286 -21.19 -7.02 2.04
CA SER A 286 -21.44 -8.30 2.68
C SER A 286 -22.28 -8.20 3.96
N ASP A 287 -22.37 -7.00 4.55
CA ASP A 287 -23.20 -6.70 5.73
C ASP A 287 -23.88 -5.32 5.61
N ASP A 288 -24.98 -5.12 6.35
CA ASP A 288 -25.82 -3.93 6.33
C ASP A 288 -25.10 -2.67 6.86
N SER A 289 -23.98 -2.85 7.55
CA SER A 289 -23.10 -1.79 8.04
C SER A 289 -22.05 -1.33 7.03
N ASP A 290 -21.90 -2.01 5.90
CA ASP A 290 -20.82 -1.72 4.95
C ASP A 290 -21.01 -0.36 4.28
N THR A 291 -19.89 0.35 4.07
CA THR A 291 -19.85 1.66 3.42
C THR A 291 -19.26 1.54 2.03
N ALA A 292 -19.95 2.04 1.00
CA ALA A 292 -19.40 2.16 -0.34
C ALA A 292 -19.02 3.61 -0.63
N SER A 293 -17.77 3.86 -1.02
CA SER A 293 -17.31 5.17 -1.50
C SER A 293 -17.59 5.28 -3.00
N ILE A 294 -18.78 5.74 -3.38
CA ILE A 294 -19.21 5.87 -4.78
C ILE A 294 -19.66 7.31 -5.07
N GLU A 295 -19.24 7.89 -6.20
CA GLU A 295 -19.71 9.21 -6.66
C GLU A 295 -21.12 9.15 -7.26
N GLY A 296 -21.83 10.29 -7.28
CA GLY A 296 -23.27 10.34 -7.61
C GLY A 296 -23.70 9.74 -8.96
N GLU A 297 -22.89 9.89 -10.01
CA GLU A 297 -23.18 9.30 -11.34
C GLU A 297 -23.03 7.77 -11.34
N GLN A 298 -22.01 7.26 -10.65
CA GLN A 298 -21.78 5.83 -10.48
C GLN A 298 -22.84 5.18 -9.58
N VAL A 299 -23.32 5.90 -8.56
CA VAL A 299 -24.47 5.50 -7.74
C VAL A 299 -25.73 5.38 -8.62
N ASN A 300 -26.00 6.37 -9.48
CA ASN A 300 -27.18 6.32 -10.36
C ASN A 300 -27.10 5.16 -11.37
N LEU A 301 -25.90 4.87 -11.90
CA LEU A 301 -25.68 3.73 -12.78
C LEU A 301 -25.89 2.39 -12.04
N LEU A 302 -25.33 2.27 -10.83
CA LEU A 302 -25.52 1.11 -9.96
C LEU A 302 -27.00 0.88 -9.66
N LEU A 303 -27.72 1.92 -9.23
CA LEU A 303 -29.14 1.84 -8.89
C LEU A 303 -30.01 1.52 -10.11
N SER A 304 -29.72 2.10 -11.28
CA SER A 304 -30.47 1.83 -12.51
C SER A 304 -30.31 0.38 -12.96
N TYR A 305 -29.10 -0.17 -12.84
CA TYR A 305 -28.84 -1.58 -13.19
C TYR A 305 -29.35 -2.55 -12.11
N ALA A 306 -29.30 -2.16 -10.83
CA ALA A 306 -29.92 -2.91 -9.74
C ALA A 306 -31.44 -2.99 -9.92
N ALA A 307 -32.10 -1.91 -10.34
CA ALA A 307 -33.53 -1.93 -10.68
C ALA A 307 -33.84 -2.91 -11.82
N TYR A 308 -33.01 -2.94 -12.86
CA TYR A 308 -33.11 -3.94 -13.93
C TYR A 308 -32.98 -5.38 -13.40
N LYS A 309 -31.98 -5.63 -12.54
CA LYS A 309 -31.75 -6.96 -11.96
C LYS A 309 -32.86 -7.42 -11.04
N LEU A 310 -33.43 -6.50 -10.25
CA LEU A 310 -34.59 -6.77 -9.44
C LEU A 310 -35.77 -7.20 -10.31
N PHE A 311 -36.04 -6.47 -11.41
CA PHE A 311 -37.10 -6.83 -12.34
C PHE A 311 -36.88 -8.21 -13.01
N GLU A 312 -35.64 -8.58 -13.34
CA GLU A 312 -35.33 -9.94 -13.84
C GLU A 312 -35.67 -11.04 -12.82
N VAL A 313 -35.40 -10.81 -11.53
CA VAL A 313 -35.71 -11.79 -10.46
C VAL A 313 -37.21 -11.93 -10.26
N GLU A 314 -37.92 -10.82 -10.09
CA GLU A 314 -39.38 -10.82 -9.87
C GLU A 314 -40.16 -11.39 -11.07
N SER A 315 -39.71 -11.08 -12.30
CA SER A 315 -40.36 -11.60 -13.51
C SER A 315 -40.19 -13.12 -13.70
N GLN A 316 -39.12 -13.70 -13.15
CA GLN A 316 -38.94 -15.16 -13.14
C GLN A 316 -39.85 -15.82 -12.11
N GLU A 317 -40.08 -15.22 -10.93
CA GLU A 317 -40.99 -15.77 -9.92
C GLU A 317 -42.45 -15.82 -10.40
N ILE A 318 -42.87 -14.83 -11.20
CA ILE A 318 -44.21 -14.78 -11.81
C ILE A 318 -44.42 -15.91 -12.85
N GLN A 319 -43.36 -16.44 -13.48
CA GLN A 319 -43.49 -17.54 -14.45
C GLN A 319 -43.62 -18.93 -13.82
N TYR A 320 -43.38 -19.06 -12.51
CA TYR A 320 -43.42 -20.34 -11.79
C TYR A 320 -44.51 -20.42 -10.71
N THR A 321 -45.44 -19.46 -10.68
CA THR A 321 -46.66 -19.47 -9.86
C THR A 321 -47.91 -19.68 -10.70
#